data_AF-A0A9E5NLZ8-F1
#
_entry.id   AF-A0A9E5NLZ8-F1
#
_cell.length_a   1.000
_cell.length_b   1.000
_cell.length_c   1.000
_cell.angle_alpha   90.00
_cell.angle_beta   90.00
_cell.angle_gamma   90.00
#
_symmetry.space_group_name_H-M   'P 1'
#
loop_
_entity.id
_entity.type
_entity.pdbx_description
1 polymer ?
#
loop_
_entity_poly.entity_id
_entity_poly.type
_entity_poly.pdbx_seq_one_letter_code
_entity_poly.pdbx_strand_id
1 'polypeptide(L)'
;VVDPDTSHHTYFPLALFNQAQEPPTPMVEARALWVPRWSYSSETDVKNIVNKAAQANFNILFFQVRGQADAYYLSQYEPWADRLSGALGQDPGWDPLATAIDEAHAAGLQLHAYVNVYP
;
A
#
# COMPACT_ATOMS: atom_id res chain seq x y z
N VAL A 1 -20.14 -1.15 55.81
CA VAL A 1 -19.69 -2.45 55.25
C VAL A 1 -18.99 -2.12 53.95
N VAL A 2 -17.67 -2.03 54.00
CA VAL A 2 -16.81 -1.77 52.83
C VAL A 2 -16.24 -3.12 52.45
N ASP A 3 -16.56 -3.60 51.26
CA ASP A 3 -16.05 -4.88 50.75
C ASP A 3 -14.54 -4.74 50.49
N PRO A 4 -13.67 -5.63 51.02
CA PRO A 4 -12.22 -5.48 50.91
C PRO A 4 -11.62 -6.21 49.68
N ASP A 5 -12.42 -6.64 48.70
CA ASP A 5 -11.93 -7.43 47.57
C ASP A 5 -12.27 -6.79 46.22
N THR A 6 -11.39 -5.91 45.75
CA THR A 6 -11.30 -5.53 44.33
C THR A 6 -9.84 -5.33 43.95
N SER A 7 -9.04 -6.40 44.02
CA SER A 7 -7.80 -6.46 43.26
C SER A 7 -8.15 -6.66 41.77
N HIS A 8 -8.29 -5.55 41.04
CA HIS A 8 -8.36 -5.61 39.59
C HIS A 8 -7.01 -6.08 39.05
N HIS A 9 -6.87 -7.38 38.85
CA HIS A 9 -5.72 -7.95 38.14
C HIS A 9 -5.93 -7.78 36.64
N THR A 10 -5.21 -6.82 36.05
CA THR A 10 -5.11 -6.70 34.59
C THR A 10 -4.20 -7.81 34.08
N TYR A 11 -4.79 -8.90 33.62
CA TYR A 11 -4.07 -9.93 32.87
C TYR A 11 -3.83 -9.42 31.45
N PHE A 12 -2.63 -8.91 31.18
CA PHE A 12 -2.13 -8.81 29.82
C PHE A 12 -1.79 -10.24 29.36
N PRO A 13 -2.48 -10.82 28.36
CA PRO A 13 -2.01 -12.05 27.77
C PRO A 13 -0.62 -11.77 27.21
N LEU A 14 0.38 -12.46 27.77
CA LEU A 14 1.74 -12.51 27.26
C LEU A 14 1.63 -12.88 25.78
N ALA A 15 1.91 -11.92 24.88
CA ALA A 15 2.04 -12.21 23.46
C ALA A 15 3.21 -13.19 23.34
N LEU A 16 2.88 -14.47 23.20
CA LEU A 16 3.84 -15.51 22.87
C LEU A 16 4.62 -15.00 21.67
N PHE A 17 5.94 -14.89 21.86
CA PHE A 17 6.91 -14.53 20.84
C PHE A 17 6.45 -15.05 19.48
N ASN A 18 6.06 -14.12 18.60
CA ASN A 18 6.01 -14.42 17.18
C ASN A 18 7.39 -15.01 16.88
N GLN A 19 7.46 -16.28 16.49
CA GLN A 19 8.69 -16.88 16.02
C GLN A 19 9.14 -15.96 14.89
N ALA A 20 10.14 -15.12 15.14
CA ALA A 20 10.66 -14.23 14.12
C ALA A 20 11.20 -15.17 13.05
N GLN A 21 10.43 -15.33 11.98
CA GLN A 21 10.84 -16.14 10.85
C GLN A 21 12.18 -15.58 10.40
N GLU A 22 13.24 -16.39 10.50
CA GLU A 22 14.56 -15.93 10.12
C GLU A 22 14.49 -15.39 8.68
N PRO A 23 15.05 -14.20 8.43
CA PRO A 23 14.91 -13.57 7.13
C PRO A 23 15.50 -14.48 6.06
N PRO A 24 14.83 -14.66 4.92
CA PRO A 24 15.34 -15.52 3.86
C PRO A 24 16.73 -15.04 3.41
N THR A 25 17.69 -15.96 3.40
CA THR A 25 19.04 -15.72 2.87
C THR A 25 19.15 -16.12 1.40
N PRO A 26 19.80 -15.30 0.55
CA PRO A 26 20.42 -14.02 0.90
C PRO A 26 19.39 -12.88 1.01
N MET A 27 19.55 -12.03 2.02
CA MET A 27 18.81 -10.77 2.11
C MET A 27 19.21 -9.88 0.94
N VAL A 28 18.27 -9.59 0.04
CA VAL A 28 18.44 -8.61 -1.02
C VAL A 28 18.17 -7.22 -0.42
N GLU A 29 19.10 -6.28 -0.61
CA GLU A 29 18.94 -4.89 -0.16
C GLU A 29 17.64 -4.30 -0.73
N ALA A 30 16.79 -3.74 0.13
CA ALA A 30 15.58 -3.04 -0.29
C ALA A 30 15.91 -1.62 -0.76
N ARG A 31 15.68 -1.35 -2.04
CA ARG A 31 15.81 -0.03 -2.65
C ARG A 31 14.41 0.36 -3.10
N ALA A 32 13.69 0.99 -2.18
CA ALA A 32 12.27 1.27 -2.36
C ALA A 32 12.00 2.73 -2.70
N LEU A 33 11.02 2.96 -3.56
CA LEU A 33 10.47 4.28 -3.85
C LEU A 33 9.00 4.32 -3.41
N TRP A 34 8.63 5.38 -2.69
CA TRP A 34 7.23 5.66 -2.39
C TRP A 34 6.58 6.41 -3.55
N VAL A 35 5.46 5.89 -4.05
CA VAL A 35 4.68 6.52 -5.12
C VAL A 35 3.36 6.99 -4.51
N PRO A 36 3.27 8.25 -4.09
CA PRO A 36 2.05 8.76 -3.51
C PRO A 36 0.98 8.99 -4.59
N ARG A 37 -0.29 8.97 -4.18
CA ARG A 37 -1.45 9.08 -5.08
C ARG A 37 -1.52 10.39 -5.88
N TRP A 38 -0.76 11.42 -5.49
CA TRP A 38 -0.66 12.67 -6.23
C TRP A 38 0.35 12.62 -7.40
N SER A 39 1.17 11.58 -7.49
CA SER A 39 2.20 11.45 -8.53
C SER A 39 1.66 10.94 -9.88
N TYR A 40 0.42 10.45 -9.93
CA TYR A 40 -0.14 9.88 -11.15
C TYR A 40 -1.62 10.24 -11.30
N SER A 41 -2.06 10.37 -12.56
CA SER A 41 -3.48 10.45 -12.93
C SER A 41 -3.76 9.82 -14.30
N SER A 42 -2.76 9.16 -14.91
CA SER A 42 -2.86 8.46 -16.18
C SER A 42 -1.93 7.24 -16.23
N GLU A 43 -2.20 6.31 -17.16
CA GLU A 43 -1.28 5.18 -17.42
C GLU A 43 0.13 5.65 -17.77
N THR A 44 0.25 6.75 -18.52
CA THR A 44 1.54 7.32 -18.93
C THR A 44 2.36 7.78 -17.74
N ASP A 45 1.71 8.35 -16.71
CA ASP A 45 2.41 8.74 -15.48
C ASP A 45 2.98 7.52 -14.76
N VAL A 46 2.17 6.46 -14.63
CA VAL A 46 2.58 5.20 -13.99
C VAL A 46 3.77 4.58 -14.74
N LYS A 47 3.67 4.46 -16.07
CA LYS A 47 4.75 3.97 -16.94
C LYS A 47 6.03 4.77 -16.77
N ASN A 48 5.93 6.11 -16.74
CA ASN A 48 7.08 6.99 -16.55
C ASN A 48 7.71 6.84 -15.17
N ILE A 49 6.92 6.67 -14.11
CA ILE A 49 7.41 6.44 -12.74
C ILE A 49 8.17 5.12 -12.66
N VAL A 50 7.59 4.03 -13.16
CA VAL A 50 8.20 2.70 -13.19
C VAL A 50 9.52 2.74 -13.96
N ASN A 51 9.52 3.31 -15.16
CA ASN A 51 10.73 3.42 -15.99
C ASN A 51 11.85 4.18 -15.29
N LYS A 52 11.53 5.31 -14.63
CA LYS A 52 12.51 6.09 -13.89
C LYS A 52 13.03 5.35 -12.66
N ALA A 53 12.15 4.64 -11.95
CA ALA A 53 12.55 3.84 -10.78
C ALA A 53 13.52 2.72 -11.18
N ALA A 54 13.23 2.00 -12.27
CA ALA A 54 14.11 0.97 -12.81
C ALA A 54 15.46 1.55 -13.27
N GLN A 55 15.45 2.67 -14.01
CA GLN A 55 16.68 3.36 -14.45
C GLN A 55 17.53 3.86 -13.28
N ALA A 56 16.90 4.26 -12.17
CA ALA A 56 17.56 4.66 -10.94
C ALA A 56 17.95 3.48 -10.03
N ASN A 57 17.80 2.24 -10.51
CA ASN A 57 18.20 1.02 -9.80
C ASN A 57 17.42 0.78 -8.49
N PHE A 58 16.14 1.18 -8.43
CA PHE A 58 15.23 0.70 -7.38
C PHE A 58 14.81 -0.76 -7.65
N ASN A 59 14.31 -1.45 -6.64
CA ASN A 59 13.74 -2.81 -6.78
C ASN A 59 12.34 -2.97 -6.17
N ILE A 60 11.83 -1.96 -5.45
CA ILE A 60 10.51 -2.00 -4.81
C ILE A 60 9.78 -0.66 -5.04
N LEU A 61 8.49 -0.73 -5.37
CA LEU A 61 7.57 0.41 -5.36
C LEU A 61 6.53 0.23 -4.25
N PHE A 62 6.43 1.20 -3.34
CA PHE A 62 5.29 1.35 -2.44
C PHE A 62 4.25 2.25 -3.11
N PHE A 63 3.27 1.64 -3.77
CA PHE A 63 2.30 2.33 -4.62
C PHE A 63 1.03 2.62 -3.83
N GLN A 64 0.74 3.89 -3.54
CA GLN A 64 -0.45 4.25 -2.76
C GLN A 64 -1.71 4.03 -3.57
N VAL A 65 -2.54 3.06 -3.15
CA VAL A 65 -3.79 2.67 -3.82
C VAL A 65 -5.05 3.08 -3.08
N ARG A 66 -4.90 3.51 -1.82
CA ARG A 66 -6.00 4.01 -0.98
C ARG A 66 -5.57 5.28 -0.26
N GLY A 67 -6.39 6.32 -0.36
CA GLY A 67 -6.14 7.62 0.26
C GLY A 67 -7.09 7.94 1.41
N GLN A 68 -8.18 8.65 1.09
CA GLN A 68 -9.16 9.21 2.03
C GLN A 68 -10.50 8.46 1.95
N ALA A 69 -10.44 7.13 2.13
CA ALA A 69 -11.55 6.22 1.81
C ALA A 69 -11.96 6.26 0.31
N ASP A 70 -10.98 6.46 -0.56
CA ASP A 70 -11.09 6.38 -2.01
C ASP A 70 -10.06 5.39 -2.58
N ALA A 71 -10.44 4.71 -3.66
CA ALA A 71 -9.65 3.68 -4.31
C ALA A 71 -9.05 4.14 -5.64
N TYR A 72 -7.82 3.69 -5.89
CA TYR A 72 -7.10 3.81 -7.15
C TYR A 72 -6.94 2.43 -7.82
N TYR A 73 -7.98 1.60 -7.69
CA TYR A 73 -8.12 0.24 -8.22
C TYR A 73 -9.62 -0.11 -8.24
N LEU A 74 -9.99 -1.11 -9.04
CA LEU A 74 -11.38 -1.58 -9.05
C LEU A 74 -11.76 -2.18 -7.69
N SER A 75 -12.61 -1.47 -6.94
CA SER A 75 -13.08 -1.86 -5.61
C SER A 75 -14.58 -2.02 -5.57
N GLN A 76 -15.07 -3.04 -4.85
CA GLN A 76 -16.48 -3.21 -4.53
C GLN A 76 -16.89 -2.48 -3.23
N TYR A 77 -15.91 -1.96 -2.48
CA TYR A 77 -16.11 -1.41 -1.14
C TYR A 77 -15.92 0.11 -1.08
N GLU A 78 -15.05 0.65 -1.94
CA GLU A 78 -14.69 2.06 -1.92
C GLU A 78 -14.92 2.70 -3.29
N PRO A 79 -15.33 3.99 -3.32
CA PRO A 79 -15.49 4.71 -4.57
C PRO A 79 -14.13 4.96 -5.24
N TRP A 80 -14.16 5.10 -6.57
CA TRP A 80 -13.03 5.66 -7.32
C TRP A 80 -12.64 7.04 -6.80
N ALA A 81 -11.35 7.30 -6.72
CA ALA A 81 -10.83 8.60 -6.31
C ALA A 81 -11.18 9.71 -7.32
N ASP A 82 -11.65 10.85 -6.81
CA ASP A 82 -12.00 12.02 -7.60
C ASP A 82 -10.84 12.53 -8.46
N ARG A 83 -9.59 12.35 -8.03
CA ARG A 83 -8.39 12.75 -8.75
C ARG A 83 -8.25 12.07 -10.12
N LEU A 84 -8.83 10.88 -10.29
CA LEU A 84 -8.70 10.11 -11.53
C LEU A 84 -9.66 10.58 -12.63
N SER A 85 -10.84 11.07 -12.25
CA SER A 85 -11.94 11.36 -13.19
C SER A 85 -12.58 12.74 -12.99
N GLY A 86 -12.16 13.49 -11.97
CA GLY A 86 -12.74 14.77 -11.54
C GLY A 86 -13.96 14.64 -10.61
N ALA A 87 -14.47 13.43 -10.38
CA ALA A 87 -15.65 13.19 -9.54
C ALA A 87 -15.50 11.89 -8.73
N LEU A 88 -15.84 11.94 -7.44
CA LEU A 88 -15.77 10.79 -6.56
C LEU A 88 -16.73 9.67 -7.03
N GLY A 89 -16.22 8.44 -7.12
CA GLY A 89 -16.99 7.27 -7.55
C GLY A 89 -17.14 7.12 -9.07
N GLN A 90 -16.71 8.10 -9.86
CA GLN A 90 -16.73 8.02 -11.32
C GLN A 90 -15.56 7.18 -11.83
N ASP A 91 -15.88 6.10 -12.54
CA ASP A 91 -14.91 5.23 -13.20
C ASP A 91 -14.05 6.05 -14.19
N PRO A 92 -12.72 6.05 -14.05
CA PRO A 92 -11.82 6.78 -14.94
C PRO A 92 -11.56 6.06 -16.28
N GLY A 93 -12.06 4.83 -16.45
CA GLY A 93 -11.88 4.03 -17.66
C GLY A 93 -10.57 3.22 -17.71
N TRP A 94 -9.80 3.21 -16.63
CA TRP A 94 -8.56 2.45 -16.48
C TRP A 94 -8.31 2.09 -15.01
N ASP A 95 -7.55 1.03 -14.74
CA ASP A 95 -7.20 0.60 -13.37
C ASP A 95 -5.73 0.93 -13.07
N PRO A 96 -5.45 1.94 -12.21
CA PRO A 96 -4.08 2.34 -11.89
C PRO A 96 -3.24 1.26 -11.24
N LEU A 97 -3.83 0.44 -10.36
CA LEU A 97 -3.10 -0.65 -9.70
C LEU A 97 -2.77 -1.76 -10.70
N ALA A 98 -3.71 -2.14 -11.57
CA ALA A 98 -3.45 -3.14 -12.60
C ALA A 98 -2.32 -2.68 -13.53
N THR A 99 -2.37 -1.45 -14.03
CA THR A 99 -1.29 -0.88 -14.84
C THR A 99 0.05 -0.87 -14.09
N ALA A 100 0.05 -0.47 -12.81
CA ALA A 100 1.28 -0.41 -12.03
C ALA A 100 1.89 -1.81 -11.78
N ILE A 101 1.06 -2.83 -11.56
CA ILE A 101 1.49 -4.22 -11.39
C ILE A 101 2.18 -4.72 -12.66
N ASP A 102 1.52 -4.56 -13.81
CA ASP A 102 2.02 -5.05 -15.09
C ASP A 102 3.36 -4.39 -15.46
N GLU A 103 3.42 -3.06 -15.36
CA GLU A 103 4.63 -2.29 -15.67
C GLU A 103 5.77 -2.59 -14.68
N ALA A 104 5.49 -2.65 -13.38
CA ALA A 104 6.51 -2.94 -12.37
C ALA A 104 7.13 -4.33 -12.58
N HIS A 105 6.30 -5.35 -12.77
CA HIS A 105 6.78 -6.71 -13.01
C HIS A 105 7.55 -6.84 -14.32
N ALA A 106 7.10 -6.17 -15.39
CA ALA A 106 7.83 -6.12 -16.65
C ALA A 106 9.23 -5.47 -16.50
N ALA A 107 9.37 -4.50 -15.60
CA ALA A 107 10.62 -3.84 -15.28
C ALA A 107 11.46 -4.55 -14.19
N GLY A 108 11.01 -5.70 -13.68
CA GLY A 108 11.70 -6.43 -12.61
C GLY A 108 11.60 -5.78 -11.22
N LEU A 109 10.64 -4.88 -11.00
CA LEU A 109 10.34 -4.25 -9.72
C LEU A 109 9.27 -5.05 -8.97
N GLN A 110 9.39 -5.16 -7.66
CA GLN A 110 8.28 -5.57 -6.80
C GLN A 110 7.32 -4.39 -6.61
N LEU A 111 6.03 -4.67 -6.57
CA LEU A 111 5.01 -3.67 -6.21
C LEU A 111 4.31 -4.06 -4.91
N HIS A 112 4.29 -3.12 -3.97
CA HIS A 112 3.65 -3.25 -2.68
C HIS A 112 2.54 -2.20 -2.59
N ALA A 113 1.28 -2.64 -2.51
CA ALA A 113 0.15 -1.75 -2.40
C ALA A 113 0.15 -1.05 -1.03
N TYR A 114 0.26 0.27 -1.02
CA TYR A 114 0.19 1.08 0.18
C TYR A 114 -1.24 1.60 0.40
N VAL A 115 -1.73 1.39 1.61
CA VAL A 115 -3.12 1.63 2.01
C VAL A 115 -3.09 2.47 3.29
N ASN A 116 -3.65 3.68 3.25
CA ASN A 116 -3.99 4.38 4.48
C ASN A 116 -5.08 3.58 5.21
N VAL A 117 -4.97 3.34 6.52
CA VAL A 117 -5.97 2.53 7.25
C VAL A 117 -7.16 3.36 7.72
N TYR A 118 -6.91 4.57 8.21
CA TYR A 118 -7.94 5.52 8.63
C TYR A 118 -8.07 6.69 7.64
N PRO A 119 -9.27 7.26 7.48
CA PRO A 119 -9.49 8.45 6.66
C PRO A 119 -8.80 9.68 7.24
#